data_AF-A0A964L4R9-F1
#
_entry.id   AF-A0A964L4R9-F1
#
_cell.length_a   1.000
_cell.length_b   1.000
_cell.length_c   1.000
_cell.angle_alpha   90.00
_cell.angle_beta   90.00
_cell.angle_gamma   90.00
#
_symmetry.space_group_name_H-M   'P 1'
#
loop_
_entity.id
_entity.type
_entity.pdbx_description
1 polymer ?
#
loop_
_entity_poly.entity_id
_entity_poly.type
_entity_poly.pdbx_seq_one_letter_code
_entity_poly.pdbx_strand_id
1 'polypeptide(L)'
;MNDPRFQTLAATIVNHSCRLKRGENILIEAFDIPEGMVLAVVEAVQKVGGNPHVERRSTRIMRLLQAGSSEAAIKAWAQCDL
;
A
#
# COMPACT_ATOMS: atom_id res chain seq x y z
N MET A 1 -17.42 -7.37 -1.39
CA MET A 1 -18.21 -6.85 -2.53
C MET A 1 -17.27 -6.03 -3.41
N ASN A 2 -17.17 -6.34 -4.69
CA ASN A 2 -16.23 -5.70 -5.62
C ASN A 2 -16.82 -4.36 -6.09
N ASP A 3 -16.34 -3.23 -5.56
CA ASP A 3 -16.79 -1.91 -5.99
C ASP A 3 -16.12 -1.56 -7.34
N PRO A 4 -16.89 -1.35 -8.42
CA PRO A 4 -16.32 -1.07 -9.74
C PRO A 4 -15.47 0.20 -9.78
N ARG A 5 -15.71 1.16 -8.87
CA ARG A 5 -14.92 2.38 -8.78
C ARG A 5 -13.48 2.10 -8.35
N PHE A 6 -13.27 1.11 -7.49
CA PHE A 6 -11.93 0.70 -7.05
C PHE A 6 -11.14 0.08 -8.21
N GLN A 7 -11.78 -0.74 -9.04
CA GLN A 7 -11.13 -1.31 -10.22
C GLN A 7 -10.71 -0.24 -11.22
N THR A 8 -11.58 0.73 -11.48
CA THR A 8 -11.26 1.86 -12.38
C THR A 8 -10.08 2.67 -11.85
N LEU A 9 -10.08 3.01 -10.56
CA LEU A 9 -8.99 3.77 -9.96
C LEU A 9 -7.68 2.96 -9.96
N ALA A 10 -7.73 1.68 -9.60
CA ALA A 10 -6.58 0.79 -9.63
C ALA A 10 -5.96 0.68 -11.02
N ALA A 11 -6.78 0.55 -12.06
CA ALA A 11 -6.32 0.52 -13.45
C ALA A 11 -5.61 1.83 -13.84
N THR A 12 -6.14 2.99 -13.42
CA THR A 12 -5.50 4.29 -13.66
C THR A 12 -4.16 4.40 -12.93
N ILE A 13 -4.11 4.03 -11.64
CA ILE A 13 -2.87 4.07 -10.85
C ILE A 13 -1.79 3.22 -11.50
N VAL A 14 -2.09 1.94 -11.79
CA VAL A 14 -1.09 0.99 -12.30
C VAL A 14 -0.65 1.32 -13.73
N ASN A 15 -1.59 1.57 -14.64
CA ASN A 15 -1.28 1.70 -16.07
C ASN A 15 -0.86 3.13 -16.46
N HIS A 16 -1.43 4.16 -15.83
CA HIS A 16 -1.19 5.54 -16.23
C HIS A 16 -0.24 6.28 -15.30
N SER A 17 -0.48 6.23 -13.98
CA SER A 17 0.33 6.99 -13.02
C SER A 17 1.70 6.34 -12.81
N CYS A 18 1.72 5.03 -12.53
CA CYS A 18 2.95 4.27 -12.35
C CYS A 18 3.55 3.81 -13.68
N ARG A 19 2.72 3.62 -14.72
CA ARG A 19 3.12 2.99 -16.01
C ARG A 19 3.92 1.72 -15.79
N LEU A 20 3.41 0.88 -14.88
CA LEU A 20 4.09 -0.33 -14.45
C LEU A 20 4.33 -1.25 -15.65
N LYS A 21 5.50 -1.86 -15.71
CA LYS A 21 5.84 -2.86 -16.73
C LYS A 21 5.88 -4.26 -16.13
N ARG A 22 5.74 -5.26 -17.00
CA ARG A 22 5.85 -6.67 -16.62
C ARG A 22 7.21 -6.93 -15.94
N GLY A 23 7.17 -7.63 -14.81
CA GLY A 23 8.34 -8.00 -14.02
C GLY A 23 8.85 -6.90 -13.07
N GLU A 24 8.30 -5.69 -13.11
CA GLU A 24 8.66 -4.64 -12.15
C GLU A 24 8.02 -4.88 -10.78
N ASN A 25 8.77 -4.55 -9.73
CA ASN A 25 8.27 -4.57 -8.36
C ASN A 25 7.62 -3.23 -8.02
N ILE A 26 6.51 -3.25 -7.27
CA ILE A 26 5.84 -2.05 -6.80
C ILE A 26 5.44 -2.20 -5.33
N LEU A 27 5.76 -1.19 -4.54
CA LEU A 27 5.28 -1.06 -3.17
C LEU A 27 3.94 -0.31 -3.16
N ILE A 28 2.95 -0.92 -2.51
CA ILE A 28 1.63 -0.36 -2.27
C ILE A 28 1.55 -0.09 -0.77
N GLU A 29 1.88 1.13 -0.39
CA GLU A 29 1.72 1.60 0.98
C GLU A 29 0.35 2.24 1.14
N ALA A 30 -0.49 1.66 2.00
CA ALA A 30 -1.91 1.99 2.11
C ALA A 30 -2.25 2.48 3.51
N PHE A 31 -2.70 3.74 3.60
CA PHE A 31 -3.07 4.41 4.86
C PHE A 31 -4.58 4.55 5.00
N ASP A 32 -5.17 3.85 5.99
CA ASP A 32 -6.59 3.99 6.37
C ASP A 32 -7.61 3.93 5.20
N ILE A 33 -7.28 3.20 4.12
CA ILE A 33 -8.18 2.98 2.98
C ILE A 33 -8.95 1.64 3.09
N PRO A 34 -10.10 1.50 2.41
CA PRO A 34 -10.83 0.25 2.36
C PRO A 34 -9.98 -0.89 1.80
N GLU A 35 -10.09 -2.08 2.41
CA GLU A 35 -9.38 -3.28 1.95
C GLU A 35 -9.65 -3.61 0.47
N GLY A 36 -10.90 -3.44 0.03
CA GLY A 36 -11.27 -3.67 -1.37
C GLY A 36 -10.49 -2.80 -2.36
N MET A 37 -10.07 -1.60 -1.97
CA MET A 37 -9.25 -0.74 -2.83
C MET A 37 -7.82 -1.29 -2.96
N VAL A 38 -7.24 -1.78 -1.86
CA VAL A 38 -5.91 -2.41 -1.86
C VAL A 38 -5.93 -3.66 -2.75
N LEU A 39 -6.93 -4.52 -2.58
CA LEU A 39 -7.10 -5.72 -3.40
C LEU A 39 -7.22 -5.38 -4.89
N ALA A 40 -7.99 -4.33 -5.23
CA ALA A 40 -8.13 -3.89 -6.62
C ALA A 40 -6.79 -3.44 -7.24
N VAL A 41 -5.93 -2.75 -6.48
CA VAL A 41 -4.58 -2.37 -6.94
C VAL A 41 -3.69 -3.59 -7.12
N VAL A 42 -3.69 -4.52 -6.17
CA VAL A 42 -2.93 -5.78 -6.27
C VAL A 42 -3.34 -6.57 -7.52
N GLU A 43 -4.64 -6.72 -7.77
CA GLU A 43 -5.15 -7.38 -8.96
C GLU A 43 -4.70 -6.66 -10.25
N ALA A 44 -4.76 -5.32 -10.28
CA ALA A 44 -4.32 -4.53 -11.43
C ALA A 44 -2.82 -4.70 -11.70
N VAL A 45 -1.98 -4.73 -10.66
CA VAL A 45 -0.54 -4.99 -10.77
C VAL A 45 -0.28 -6.39 -11.35
N GLN A 46 -0.96 -7.41 -10.82
CA GLN A 46 -0.82 -8.79 -11.29
C GLN A 46 -1.27 -8.96 -12.75
N LYS A 47 -2.33 -8.24 -13.19
CA LYS A 47 -2.78 -8.24 -14.59
C LYS A 47 -1.72 -7.73 -15.56
N VAL A 48 -0.90 -6.76 -15.14
CA VAL A 48 0.25 -6.26 -15.93
C VAL A 48 1.45 -7.23 -15.86
N GLY A 49 1.42 -8.18 -14.91
CA GLY A 49 2.51 -9.11 -14.64
C GLY A 49 3.64 -8.47 -13.82
N GLY A 50 3.33 -7.43 -13.04
CA GLY A 50 4.24 -6.88 -12.02
C GLY A 50 4.14 -7.63 -10.69
N ASN A 51 5.04 -7.30 -9.76
CA ASN A 51 5.14 -7.95 -8.46
C ASN A 51 4.71 -6.96 -7.36
N PRO A 52 3.50 -7.10 -6.78
CA PRO A 52 3.03 -6.20 -5.75
C PRO A 52 3.59 -6.59 -4.37
N HIS A 53 4.01 -5.59 -3.61
CA HIS A 53 4.30 -5.67 -2.18
C HIS A 53 3.35 -4.72 -1.45
N VAL A 54 2.68 -5.18 -0.40
CA VAL A 54 1.65 -4.39 0.29
C VAL A 54 2.07 -4.14 1.72
N GLU A 55 2.06 -2.85 2.10
CA GLU A 55 2.15 -2.43 3.49
C GLU A 55 0.88 -1.66 3.85
N ARG A 56 0.19 -2.09 4.90
CA ARG A 56 -1.02 -1.42 5.38
C ARG A 56 -0.74 -0.75 6.71
N ARG A 57 -0.97 0.55 6.75
CA ARG A 57 -0.77 1.37 7.92
C ARG A 57 -2.08 1.94 8.39
N SER A 58 -2.26 1.96 9.71
CA SER A 58 -3.33 2.73 10.34
C SER A 58 -2.72 3.93 11.02
N THR A 59 -3.07 5.13 10.54
CA THR A 59 -2.56 6.38 11.10
C THR A 59 -2.99 6.53 12.56
N ARG A 60 -4.16 5.99 12.92
CA ARG A 60 -4.65 6.01 14.31
C ARG A 60 -3.77 5.19 15.24
N ILE A 61 -3.37 3.98 14.83
CA ILE A 61 -2.46 3.13 15.61
C ILE A 61 -1.08 3.76 15.67
N MET A 62 -0.53 4.18 14.53
CA MET A 62 0.78 4.84 14.46
C MET A 62 0.85 6.06 15.38
N ARG A 63 -0.19 6.91 15.37
CA ARG A 63 -0.26 8.08 16.26
C ARG A 63 -0.23 7.69 17.73
N LEU A 64 -0.97 6.65 18.13
CA LEU A 64 -0.98 6.18 19.51
C LEU A 64 0.41 5.65 19.93
N LEU A 65 1.05 4.87 19.05
CA LEU A 65 2.40 4.35 19.28
C LEU A 65 3.41 5.49 19.41
N GLN A 66 3.37 6.48 18.50
CA GLN A 66 4.29 7.62 18.49
C GLN A 66 4.13 8.52 19.72
N ALA A 67 2.89 8.80 20.13
CA ALA A 67 2.61 9.72 21.24
C ALA A 67 3.18 9.24 22.59
N GLY A 68 3.33 7.93 22.78
CA GLY A 68 3.91 7.33 23.98
C GLY A 68 5.33 6.76 23.78
N SER A 69 5.96 7.00 22.64
CA SER A 69 7.20 6.31 22.28
C SER A 69 8.43 6.95 22.93
N SER A 70 9.43 6.10 23.23
CA SER A 70 10.77 6.55 23.58
C SER A 70 11.64 6.68 22.32
N GLU A 71 12.72 7.45 22.39
CA GLU A 71 13.69 7.55 21.28
C GLU A 71 14.24 6.17 20.86
N ALA A 72 14.52 5.29 21.83
CA ALA A 72 14.98 3.94 21.56
C ALA A 72 13.93 3.11 20.80
N ALA A 73 12.65 3.21 21.17
CA ALA A 73 11.56 2.52 20.49
C ALA A 73 11.34 3.06 19.07
N ILE A 74 11.45 4.37 18.85
CA ILE A 74 11.39 4.99 17.51
C ILE A 74 12.56 4.51 16.64
N LYS A 75 13.79 4.47 17.19
CA LYS A 75 14.97 3.97 16.47
C LYS A 75 14.83 2.51 16.08
N ALA A 76 14.30 1.67 16.97
CA ALA A 76 14.04 0.26 16.67
C ALA A 76 12.96 0.12 15.59
N TRP A 77 11.87 0.90 15.67
CA TRP A 77 10.84 0.90 14.64
C TRP A 77 11.40 1.31 13.27
N ALA A 78 12.24 2.35 13.21
CA ALA A 78 12.88 2.80 11.97
C ALA A 78 13.81 1.75 11.32
N GLN A 79 14.34 0.79 12.09
CA GLN A 79 15.14 -0.32 11.54
C GLN A 79 14.27 -1.43 10.92
N CYS A 80 13.00 -1.51 11.32
CA CYS A 80 12.06 -2.52 10.85
C CYS A 80 11.09 -2.00 9.78
N ASP A 81 10.95 -0.67 9.67
CA ASP A 81 10.18 -0.03 8.61
C ASP A 81 10.83 -0.31 7.25
N LEU A 82 10.05 -0.85 6.31
CA LEU A 82 10.51 -1.28 4.98
C LEU A 82 10.93 -0.11 4.08
#